data_AF-A0A6I2JY64-F1
#
_entry.id   AF-A0A6I2JY64-F1
#
_cell.length_a   1.000
_cell.length_b   1.000
_cell.length_c   1.000
_cell.angle_alpha   90.00
_cell.angle_beta   90.00
_cell.angle_gamma   90.00
#
_symmetry.space_group_name_H-M   'P 1'
#
loop_
_entity.id
_entity.type
_entity.pdbx_description
1 polymer ?
#
loop_
_entity_poly.entity_id
_entity_poly.type
_entity_poly.pdbx_seq_one_letter_code
_entity_poly.pdbx_strand_id
1 'polypeptide(L)'
;QTKGKVERMVQYTRNSFYIPLMTRLKPMEIVVDVETANRHGLRWLYDVANQRVHETIKTRPCDRWTEEQQAMLALPPDKKIFDVQVRENLTTFDMHPLHHPLSIYDSFSQGVA
;
A
#
# COMPACT_ATOMS: atom_id res chain seq x y z
N GLN A 1 -3.40 16.06 -0.55
CA GLN A 1 -3.14 15.91 -2.01
C GLN A 1 -2.01 14.91 -2.23
N THR A 2 -2.30 13.63 -2.49
CA THR A 2 -1.28 12.58 -2.74
C THR A 2 -1.59 11.69 -3.93
N LYS A 3 -2.83 11.75 -4.44
CA LYS A 3 -3.35 10.93 -5.52
C LYS A 3 -2.39 10.88 -6.74
N GLY A 4 -1.94 12.04 -7.21
CA GLY A 4 -1.05 12.12 -8.38
C GLY A 4 0.40 11.64 -8.21
N LYS A 5 0.92 11.44 -6.98
CA LYS A 5 2.29 10.92 -6.81
C LYS A 5 2.34 9.41 -7.02
N VAL A 6 1.40 8.70 -6.39
CA VAL A 6 1.29 7.24 -6.50
C VAL A 6 0.91 6.86 -7.92
N GLU A 7 -0.07 7.55 -8.52
CA GLU A 7 -0.53 7.28 -9.89
C GLU A 7 0.60 7.41 -10.91
N ARG A 8 1.43 8.46 -10.82
CA ARG A 8 2.57 8.65 -11.73
C ARG A 8 3.62 7.54 -11.58
N MET A 9 3.91 7.11 -10.36
CA MET A 9 4.88 6.02 -10.16
C MET A 9 4.34 4.70 -10.70
N VAL A 10 3.07 4.37 -10.44
CA VAL A 10 2.43 3.15 -10.97
C VAL A 10 2.44 3.16 -12.50
N GLN A 11 2.10 4.29 -13.11
CA GLN A 11 2.12 4.43 -14.56
C GLN A 11 3.52 4.28 -15.14
N TYR A 12 4.52 4.89 -14.49
CA TYR A 12 5.93 4.77 -14.89
C TYR A 12 6.41 3.32 -14.84
N THR A 13 6.15 2.61 -13.74
CA THR A 13 6.51 1.19 -13.58
C THR A 13 5.80 0.32 -14.62
N ARG A 14 4.51 0.55 -14.88
CA ARG A 14 3.78 -0.19 -15.91
C ARG A 14 4.44 -0.04 -17.28
N ASN A 15 4.69 1.20 -17.70
CA ASN A 15 5.14 1.48 -19.07
C ASN A 15 6.62 1.18 -19.29
N SER A 16 7.46 1.35 -18.27
CA SER A 16 8.92 1.28 -18.40
C SER A 16 9.52 -0.03 -17.90
N PHE A 17 8.77 -0.81 -17.10
CA PHE A 17 9.20 -2.10 -16.59
C PHE A 17 8.29 -3.22 -17.06
N TYR A 18 7.00 -3.19 -16.69
CA TYR A 18 6.11 -4.33 -16.88
C TYR A 18 5.83 -4.63 -18.37
N ILE A 19 5.41 -3.62 -19.15
CA ILE A 19 5.10 -3.81 -20.57
C ILE A 19 6.33 -4.31 -21.34
N PRO A 20 7.53 -3.68 -21.24
CA PRO A 20 8.73 -4.20 -21.90
C PRO A 20 9.11 -5.62 -21.48
N LEU A 21 8.99 -5.95 -20.19
CA LEU A 21 9.27 -7.30 -19.69
C LEU A 21 8.30 -8.32 -20.27
N MET A 22 7.00 -8.03 -20.20
CA MET A 22 5.94 -8.87 -20.73
C MET A 22 6.12 -9.10 -22.23
N THR A 23 6.39 -8.05 -23.01
CA THR A 23 6.61 -8.17 -24.45
C THR A 23 7.85 -9.01 -24.78
N ARG A 24 8.92 -8.92 -23.98
CA ARG A 24 10.14 -9.76 -24.17
C ARG A 24 9.86 -11.24 -23.91
N LEU A 25 9.03 -11.55 -22.91
CA LEU A 25 8.78 -12.93 -22.48
C LEU A 25 7.64 -13.61 -23.26
N LYS A 26 6.73 -12.83 -23.85
CA LYS A 26 5.59 -13.33 -24.61
C LYS A 26 5.95 -14.35 -25.72
N PRO A 27 7.01 -14.17 -26.54
CA PRO A 27 7.38 -15.14 -27.58
C PRO A 27 7.88 -16.48 -27.02
N MET A 28 8.30 -16.52 -25.75
CA MET A 28 8.73 -17.74 -25.05
C MET A 28 7.55 -18.41 -24.34
N GLU A 29 6.33 -17.88 -24.51
CA GLU A 29 5.12 -18.33 -23.81
C GLU A 29 5.21 -18.21 -22.27
N ILE A 30 6.12 -17.36 -21.78
CA ILE A 30 6.30 -17.10 -20.35
C ILE A 30 5.42 -15.91 -19.93
N VAL A 31 4.56 -16.14 -18.94
CA VAL A 31 3.73 -15.10 -18.33
C VAL A 31 4.50 -14.38 -17.23
N VAL A 32 4.36 -13.06 -17.15
CA VAL A 32 4.92 -12.28 -16.04
C VAL A 32 4.03 -12.42 -14.80
N ASP A 33 4.33 -13.42 -13.99
CA ASP A 33 3.76 -13.59 -12.66
C ASP A 33 4.55 -12.82 -11.59
N VAL A 34 4.15 -12.98 -10.33
CA VAL A 34 4.76 -12.28 -9.19
C VAL A 34 6.24 -12.66 -9.05
N GLU A 35 6.58 -13.93 -9.18
CA GLU A 35 7.96 -14.39 -9.02
C GLU A 35 8.85 -13.84 -10.14
N THR A 36 8.40 -13.94 -11.39
CA THR A 36 9.11 -13.43 -12.56
C THR A 36 9.29 -11.91 -12.46
N ALA A 37 8.24 -11.18 -12.09
CA ALA A 37 8.33 -9.75 -11.86
C ALA A 37 9.35 -9.41 -10.75
N ASN A 38 9.36 -10.12 -9.63
CA ASN A 38 10.31 -9.88 -8.54
C ASN A 38 11.76 -10.13 -8.96
N ARG A 39 12.01 -11.19 -9.74
CA ARG A 39 13.33 -11.56 -10.26
C ARG A 39 13.94 -10.45 -11.13
N HIS A 40 13.12 -9.82 -11.98
CA HIS A 40 13.57 -8.75 -12.86
C HIS A 40 13.47 -7.36 -12.22
N GLY A 41 12.57 -7.18 -11.26
CA GLY A 41 12.22 -5.89 -10.67
C GLY A 41 13.38 -5.25 -9.92
N LEU A 42 14.05 -6.01 -9.04
CA LEU A 42 15.20 -5.49 -8.28
C LEU A 42 16.31 -5.00 -9.20
N ARG A 43 16.63 -5.78 -10.24
CA ARG A 43 17.63 -5.39 -11.23
C ARG A 43 17.21 -4.13 -11.99
N TRP A 44 15.96 -4.05 -12.44
CA TRP A 44 15.45 -2.85 -13.12
C TRP A 44 15.47 -1.61 -12.22
N LEU A 45 15.15 -1.76 -10.93
CA LEU A 45 15.27 -0.67 -9.97
C LEU A 45 16.72 -0.19 -9.85
N TYR A 46 17.66 -1.13 -9.74
CA TYR A 46 19.09 -0.83 -9.59
C TYR A 46 19.72 -0.25 -10.87
N ASP A 47 19.40 -0.79 -12.05
CA ASP A 47 20.04 -0.41 -13.30
C ASP A 47 19.36 0.80 -13.98
N VAL A 48 18.04 0.96 -13.78
CA VAL A 48 17.23 1.90 -14.58
C VAL A 48 16.46 2.89 -13.71
N ALA A 49 15.58 2.41 -12.84
CA ALA A 49 14.61 3.30 -12.19
C ALA A 49 15.27 4.28 -11.22
N ASN A 50 16.23 3.80 -10.41
CA ASN A 50 16.95 4.63 -9.44
C ASN A 50 18.11 5.42 -10.07
N GLN A 51 18.54 5.04 -11.28
CA GLN A 51 19.63 5.69 -12.01
C GLN A 51 19.18 6.80 -12.96
N ARG A 52 17.87 6.91 -13.23
CA ARG A 52 17.34 7.95 -14.13
C ARG A 52 17.42 9.33 -13.50
N VAL A 53 17.63 10.36 -14.29
CA VAL A 53 17.39 11.75 -13.85
C VAL A 53 15.88 11.95 -13.77
N HIS A 54 15.36 12.17 -12.55
CA HIS A 54 13.93 12.31 -12.35
C HIS A 54 13.46 13.75 -12.59
N GLU A 55 12.34 13.91 -13.28
CA GLU A 55 11.86 15.21 -13.78
C GLU A 55 11.67 16.27 -12.69
N THR A 56 11.09 15.92 -11.54
CA THR A 56 10.83 16.89 -10.45
C THR A 56 12.07 17.20 -9.60
N ILE A 57 12.84 16.18 -9.17
CA ILE A 57 14.01 16.36 -8.30
C ILE A 57 15.28 16.75 -9.07
N LYS A 58 15.27 16.66 -10.40
CA LYS A 58 16.37 17.01 -11.32
C LYS A 58 17.69 16.27 -11.10
N THR A 59 17.69 15.26 -10.24
CA THR A 59 18.82 14.38 -9.93
C THR A 59 18.39 12.92 -10.01
N ARG A 60 19.34 11.99 -9.81
CA ARG A 60 19.03 10.56 -9.73
C ARG A 60 18.40 10.25 -8.37
N PRO A 61 17.31 9.46 -8.33
CA PRO A 61 16.71 9.03 -7.08
C PRO A 61 17.70 8.38 -6.10
N CYS A 62 18.67 7.60 -6.58
CA CYS A 62 19.69 6.98 -5.71
C CYS A 62 20.57 8.02 -5.02
N ASP A 63 21.02 9.05 -5.74
CA ASP A 63 21.92 10.08 -5.21
C ASP A 63 21.15 10.93 -4.19
N ARG A 64 19.92 11.31 -4.56
CA ARG A 64 19.05 12.09 -3.68
C ARG A 64 18.67 11.33 -2.41
N TRP A 65 18.45 10.03 -2.51
CA TRP A 65 18.16 9.17 -1.37
C TRP A 65 19.29 9.17 -0.34
N THR A 66 20.56 9.10 -0.77
CA THR A 66 21.71 9.13 0.12
C THR A 66 21.81 10.44 0.93
N GLU A 67 21.43 11.56 0.34
CA GLU A 67 21.34 12.86 1.03
C GLU A 67 20.17 12.88 2.03
N GLU A 68 18.96 12.52 1.56
CA GLU A 68 17.74 12.63 2.36
C GLU A 68 17.72 11.65 3.53
N GLN A 69 18.34 10.48 3.39
CA GLN A 69 18.44 9.46 4.44
C GLN A 69 19.14 10.01 5.70
N GLN A 70 20.09 10.94 5.56
CA GLN A 70 20.81 11.54 6.69
C GLN A 70 19.90 12.42 7.56
N ALA A 71 18.80 12.94 6.97
CA ALA A 71 17.83 13.77 7.67
C ALA A 71 16.63 12.97 8.21
N MET A 72 16.57 11.66 7.96
CA MET A 72 15.47 10.82 8.43
C MET A 72 15.62 10.50 9.92
N LEU A 73 14.51 10.51 10.65
CA LEU A 73 14.46 10.00 12.01
C LEU A 73 14.65 8.49 12.01
N ALA A 74 15.19 7.96 13.12
CA ALA A 74 15.24 6.53 13.34
C ALA A 74 13.84 5.92 13.19
N LEU A 75 13.79 4.69 12.67
CA LEU A 75 12.54 3.94 12.65
C LEU A 75 11.98 3.88 14.09
N PRO A 76 10.65 4.01 14.27
CA PRO A 76 10.07 3.79 15.57
C PRO A 76 10.50 2.41 16.07
N PRO A 77 10.73 2.24 17.39
CA PRO A 77 11.08 0.95 17.95
C PRO A 77 10.03 -0.07 17.52
N ASP A 78 10.46 -1.31 17.30
CA ASP A 78 9.55 -2.40 16.93
C ASP A 78 8.33 -2.35 17.85
N LYS A 79 7.14 -2.37 17.24
CA LYS A 79 5.92 -2.52 18.02
C LYS A 79 6.13 -3.76 18.86
N LYS A 80 6.14 -3.60 20.19
CA LYS A 80 6.02 -4.74 21.10
C LYS A 80 4.89 -5.57 20.53
N ILE A 81 5.20 -6.82 20.19
CA ILE A 81 4.16 -7.79 19.88
C ILE A 81 3.35 -7.83 21.18
N PHE A 82 2.24 -7.10 21.19
CA PHE A 82 1.25 -7.30 22.23
C PHE A 82 0.81 -8.72 21.96
N ASP A 83 1.13 -9.61 22.89
CA ASP A 83 0.50 -10.90 22.92
C ASP A 83 -0.99 -10.58 23.04
N VAL A 84 -1.70 -10.67 21.92
CA VAL A 84 -3.15 -10.50 21.89
C VAL A 84 -3.64 -11.72 22.63
N GLN A 85 -3.78 -11.56 23.95
CA GLN A 85 -4.47 -12.51 24.79
C GLN A 85 -5.91 -12.52 24.26
N VAL A 86 -6.16 -13.40 23.30
CA VAL A 86 -7.50 -13.75 22.86
C VAL A 86 -8.14 -14.28 24.12
N ARG A 87 -8.96 -13.45 24.77
CA ARG A 87 -9.76 -13.93 25.90
C ARG A 87 -10.61 -15.05 25.32
N GLU A 88 -10.35 -16.28 25.74
CA GLU A 88 -11.13 -17.46 25.35
C GLU A 88 -12.63 -17.27 25.68
N ASN A 89 -12.92 -16.35 26.60
CA ASN A 89 -14.26 -16.01 27.08
C ASN A 89 -14.87 -14.79 26.38
N LEU A 90 -14.78 -14.70 25.04
CA LEU A 90 -15.64 -13.79 24.26
C LEU A 90 -17.09 -14.31 24.13
N THR A 91 -17.42 -15.43 24.78
CA THR A 91 -18.73 -16.08 24.70
C THR A 91 -19.83 -15.38 25.50
N THR A 92 -19.47 -14.46 26.40
CA THR A 92 -20.44 -13.57 27.05
C THR A 92 -20.45 -12.21 26.36
N PHE A 93 -20.79 -12.19 25.07
CA PHE A 93 -21.46 -11.00 24.57
C PHE A 93 -22.78 -10.92 25.31
N ASP A 94 -23.04 -9.78 25.96
CA ASP A 94 -24.32 -9.53 26.57
C ASP A 94 -25.38 -9.65 25.46
N MET A 95 -26.20 -10.70 25.52
CA MET A 95 -27.22 -10.98 24.50
C MET A 95 -28.34 -9.92 24.51
N HIS A 96 -28.27 -8.98 25.46
CA HIS A 96 -29.12 -7.81 25.49
C HIS A 96 -28.68 -6.84 24.39
N PRO A 97 -29.57 -6.51 23.44
CA PRO A 97 -29.29 -5.48 22.46
C PRO A 97 -28.92 -4.18 23.18
N LEU A 98 -27.77 -3.60 22.82
CA LEU A 98 -27.41 -2.23 23.24
C LEU A 98 -28.36 -1.17 22.63
N HIS A 99 -29.26 -1.61 21.75
CA HIS A 99 -30.24 -0.77 21.08
C HIS A 99 -31.61 -0.92 21.73
N HIS A 100 -32.33 0.18 21.78
CA HIS A 100 -33.74 0.18 22.16
C HIS A 100 -34.58 -0.61 21.14
N PRO A 101 -35.71 -1.23 21.56
CA PRO A 101 -36.64 -1.85 20.62
C PRO A 101 -37.15 -0.80 19.62
N LEU A 102 -37.40 -1.24 18.38
CA LEU A 102 -37.75 -0.34 17.26
C LEU A 102 -38.95 0.58 17.57
N SER A 103 -39.87 0.12 18.41
CA SER A 103 -41.03 0.88 18.90
C SER A 103 -40.67 2.19 19.63
N ILE A 104 -39.46 2.29 20.21
CA ILE A 104 -39.00 3.53 20.83
C ILE A 104 -38.71 4.58 19.75
N TYR A 105 -38.18 4.19 18.60
CA TYR A 105 -37.92 5.12 17.50
C TYR A 105 -39.20 5.59 16.82
N ASP A 106 -40.25 4.75 16.81
CA ASP A 106 -41.57 5.14 16.32
C ASP A 106 -42.11 6.37 17.08
N SER A 107 -41.90 6.42 18.40
CA SER A 107 -42.31 7.57 19.23
C SER A 107 -41.58 8.88 18.89
N PHE A 108 -40.34 8.80 18.41
CA PHE A 108 -39.56 9.96 17.95
C PHE A 108 -39.89 10.36 16.51
N SER A 109 -40.39 9.42 15.70
CA SER A 109 -40.79 9.67 14.31
C SER A 109 -42.22 10.20 14.16
N GLN A 110 -43.08 10.14 15.19
CA GLN A 110 -44.44 10.71 15.18
C GLN A 110 -44.50 12.22 15.43
N GLY A 111 -43.50 12.96 14.96
CA GLY A 111 -43.52 14.42 15.08
C GLY A 111 -42.58 15.12 14.11
N VAL A 112 -42.96 15.16 12.83
CA VAL A 112 -43.07 16.40 12.04
C VAL A 112 -44.09 16.13 10.93
N ALA A 113 -45.34 16.54 11.14
CA ALA A 113 -46.31 16.86 10.10
C ALA A 113 -46.54 18.36 10.15
#